data_AF-A0A952HRK5-F1
#
_entry.id   AF-A0A952HRK5-F1
#
_cell.length_a   1.000
_cell.length_b   1.000
_cell.length_c   1.000
_cell.angle_alpha   90.00
_cell.angle_beta   90.00
_cell.angle_gamma   90.00
#
_symmetry.space_group_name_H-M   'P 1'
#
loop_
_entity.id
_entity.type
_entity.pdbx_description
1 polymer ?
#
loop_
_entity_poly.entity_id
_entity_poly.type
_entity_poly.pdbx_seq_one_letter_code
_entity_poly.pdbx_strand_id
1 'polypeptide(L)'
;MKRKLIISAVAIISLVGISIAGSKLYNPYPNFPKEMEKECLIAYNLVGSDPSYKPKFEKCIEESAKMDEKQGNYERAYDTLEALGDVRFSEEDYDNAERYFLKALEDVKKMKDKEAEALVYTQLGDVYVEKGDMEKAKDYYIKAYSDYKAIGKQMDAKLVLEFKLEKLDES
;
A
#
# COMPACT_ATOMS: atom_id res chain seq x y z
N MET A 1 -17.42 -17.30 19.65
CA MET A 1 -15.97 -17.43 19.39
C MET A 1 -15.74 -17.30 17.89
N LYS A 2 -15.45 -16.08 17.42
CA LYS A 2 -15.29 -15.78 15.99
C LYS A 2 -13.99 -16.44 15.51
N ARG A 3 -14.10 -17.34 14.52
CA ARG A 3 -12.95 -17.82 13.74
C ARG A 3 -12.32 -16.59 13.11
N LYS A 4 -11.19 -16.14 13.64
CA LYS A 4 -10.31 -15.18 12.96
C LYS A 4 -10.03 -15.80 11.60
N LEU A 5 -10.56 -15.20 10.53
CA LEU A 5 -10.08 -15.49 9.21
C LEU A 5 -8.61 -15.10 9.24
N ILE A 6 -7.76 -16.11 9.42
CA ILE A 6 -6.37 -16.06 9.06
C ILE A 6 -6.42 -15.91 7.53
N ILE A 7 -6.59 -14.68 7.05
CA ILE A 7 -6.08 -14.29 5.74
C ILE A 7 -4.58 -14.34 5.95
N SER A 8 -4.07 -15.57 5.83
CA SER A 8 -2.69 -15.94 6.08
C SER A 8 -1.78 -15.04 5.26
N ALA A 9 -0.60 -14.74 5.76
CA ALA A 9 0.52 -14.15 5.02
C ALA A 9 0.74 -14.76 3.61
N VAL A 10 0.18 -15.93 3.31
CA VAL A 10 0.05 -16.51 1.96
C VAL A 10 -0.66 -15.59 0.95
N ALA A 11 -1.66 -14.78 1.35
CA ALA A 11 -2.34 -13.83 0.46
C ALA A 11 -1.43 -12.64 0.09
N ILE A 12 -0.57 -12.22 1.03
CA ILE A 12 0.47 -11.20 0.83
C ILE A 12 1.55 -11.71 -0.13
N ILE A 13 1.95 -12.97 0.01
CA ILE A 13 2.90 -13.64 -0.91
C ILE A 13 2.28 -13.84 -2.29
N SER A 14 0.96 -14.03 -2.37
CA SER A 14 0.24 -14.22 -3.63
C SER A 14 0.06 -12.91 -4.40
N LEU A 15 -0.26 -11.79 -3.75
CA LEU A 15 -0.46 -10.52 -4.46
C LEU A 15 0.84 -9.88 -4.95
N VAL A 16 1.93 -10.03 -4.20
CA VAL A 16 3.27 -9.60 -4.66
C VAL A 16 3.92 -10.66 -5.59
N GLY A 17 3.49 -11.92 -5.52
CA GLY A 17 4.10 -13.06 -6.24
C GLY A 17 3.37 -13.55 -7.50
N ILE A 18 2.08 -13.26 -7.71
CA ILE A 18 1.32 -13.82 -8.85
C ILE A 18 1.66 -13.14 -10.19
N SER A 19 2.29 -11.98 -10.21
CA SER A 19 2.75 -11.39 -11.49
C SER A 19 4.07 -11.99 -12.02
N ILE A 20 4.77 -12.87 -11.29
CA ILE A 20 6.16 -13.24 -11.65
C ILE A 20 6.45 -14.74 -11.53
N ALA A 21 5.43 -15.58 -11.63
CA ALA A 21 5.60 -17.01 -11.88
C ALA A 21 5.68 -17.29 -13.40
N GLY A 22 6.70 -16.78 -14.10
CA GLY A 22 6.74 -16.94 -15.55
C GLY A 22 8.04 -16.75 -16.32
N SER A 23 9.04 -16.01 -15.83
CA SER A 23 10.26 -15.86 -16.63
C SER A 23 11.52 -15.62 -15.79
N LYS A 24 12.53 -16.49 -16.00
CA LYS A 24 13.96 -16.29 -15.76
C LYS A 24 14.32 -15.33 -14.62
N LEU A 25 14.60 -15.88 -13.42
CA LEU A 25 15.28 -15.20 -12.31
C LEU A 25 14.85 -13.73 -12.15
N TYR A 26 13.62 -13.50 -11.68
CA TYR A 26 13.27 -12.19 -11.14
C TYR A 26 14.26 -11.89 -10.02
N ASN A 27 15.12 -10.91 -10.25
CA ASN A 27 15.84 -10.22 -9.19
C ASN A 27 14.87 -9.14 -8.70
N PRO A 28 14.11 -9.37 -7.61
CA PRO A 28 13.19 -8.36 -7.08
C PRO A 28 13.88 -7.04 -6.73
N TYR A 29 15.21 -7.05 -6.63
CA TYR A 29 16.00 -6.07 -5.92
C TYR A 29 17.34 -5.81 -6.64
N PRO A 30 17.33 -5.35 -7.91
CA PRO A 30 18.53 -5.32 -8.78
C PRO A 30 19.66 -4.40 -8.30
N ASN A 31 19.44 -3.59 -7.26
CA ASN A 31 20.37 -2.57 -6.80
C ASN A 31 20.79 -2.69 -5.34
N PHE A 32 20.37 -3.72 -4.61
CA PHE A 32 20.73 -3.86 -3.20
C PHE A 32 22.23 -4.10 -3.00
N PRO A 33 22.82 -3.62 -1.88
CA PRO A 33 24.11 -4.14 -1.43
C PRO A 33 24.04 -5.66 -1.31
N LYS A 34 25.05 -6.39 -1.83
CA LYS A 34 25.03 -7.87 -1.92
C LYS A 34 24.75 -8.58 -0.60
N GLU A 35 25.20 -7.99 0.51
CA GLU A 35 24.96 -8.48 1.87
C GLU A 35 23.48 -8.39 2.25
N MET A 36 22.82 -7.29 1.87
CA MET A 36 21.41 -7.05 2.10
C MET A 36 20.54 -7.93 1.19
N GLU A 37 20.95 -8.14 -0.07
CA GLU A 37 20.30 -9.06 -1.02
C GLU A 37 20.16 -10.48 -0.45
N LYS A 38 21.25 -11.03 0.12
CA LYS A 38 21.23 -12.36 0.75
C LYS A 38 20.28 -12.42 1.94
N GLU A 39 20.28 -11.39 2.77
CA GLU A 39 19.44 -11.30 3.96
C GLU A 39 17.96 -11.17 3.62
N CYS A 40 17.63 -10.39 2.59
CA CYS A 40 16.27 -10.21 2.10
C CYS A 40 15.74 -11.48 1.42
N LEU A 41 16.59 -12.19 0.68
CA LEU A 41 16.23 -13.47 0.08
C LEU A 41 15.89 -14.52 1.13
N ILE A 42 16.67 -14.59 2.22
CA ILE A 42 16.37 -15.48 3.36
C ILE A 42 15.01 -15.11 3.98
N ALA A 43 14.78 -13.83 4.26
CA ALA A 43 13.53 -13.38 4.85
C ALA A 43 12.32 -13.68 3.94
N TYR A 44 12.44 -13.43 2.63
CA TYR A 44 11.39 -13.74 1.65
C TYR A 44 11.04 -15.23 1.60
N ASN A 45 12.05 -16.12 1.58
CA ASN A 45 11.81 -17.56 1.50
C ASN A 45 11.18 -18.14 2.78
N LEU A 46 11.41 -17.48 3.93
CA LEU A 46 11.00 -18.00 5.24
C LEU A 46 9.77 -17.31 5.81
N VAL A 47 9.39 -16.10 5.35
CA VAL A 47 8.26 -15.34 5.95
C VAL A 47 6.92 -16.08 5.87
N GLY A 48 6.73 -16.92 4.84
CA GLY A 48 5.51 -17.73 4.69
C GLY A 48 5.42 -18.92 5.66
N SER A 49 6.56 -19.43 6.13
CA SER A 49 6.64 -20.60 7.02
C SER A 49 6.96 -20.22 8.48
N ASP A 50 7.63 -19.09 8.70
CA ASP A 50 8.04 -18.58 10.00
C ASP A 50 7.76 -17.06 10.09
N PRO A 51 6.71 -16.65 10.82
CA PRO A 51 6.35 -15.25 11.00
C PRO A 51 7.42 -14.39 11.67
N SER A 52 8.43 -14.98 12.33
CA SER A 52 9.53 -14.23 12.94
C SER A 52 10.38 -13.48 11.91
N TYR A 53 10.34 -13.88 10.63
CA TYR A 53 11.04 -13.20 9.54
C TYR A 53 10.28 -12.00 8.98
N LYS A 54 9.02 -11.78 9.37
CA LYS A 54 8.19 -10.69 8.86
C LYS A 54 8.81 -9.30 9.07
N PRO A 55 9.32 -8.92 10.27
CA PRO A 55 9.95 -7.61 10.45
C PRO A 55 11.19 -7.42 9.55
N LYS A 56 11.93 -8.50 9.30
CA LYS A 56 13.11 -8.46 8.43
C LYS A 56 12.71 -8.31 6.96
N PHE A 57 11.69 -9.04 6.53
CA PHE A 57 11.13 -8.95 5.18
C PHE A 57 10.60 -7.54 4.89
N GLU A 58 9.87 -6.96 5.83
CA GLU A 58 9.33 -5.60 5.71
C GLU A 58 10.42 -4.55 5.64
N LYS A 59 11.46 -4.67 6.47
CA LYS A 59 12.63 -3.79 6.40
C LYS A 59 13.28 -3.83 5.00
N CYS A 60 13.44 -5.02 4.44
CA CYS A 60 13.97 -5.20 3.10
C CYS A 60 13.10 -4.52 2.04
N ILE A 61 11.78 -4.70 2.11
CA ILE A 61 10.86 -4.05 1.18
C ILE A 61 10.94 -2.51 1.30
N GLU A 62 10.99 -1.97 2.52
CA GLU A 62 11.13 -0.53 2.75
C GLU A 62 12.45 0.05 2.21
N GLU A 63 13.55 -0.69 2.35
CA GLU A 63 14.84 -0.29 1.81
C GLU A 63 14.80 -0.28 0.27
N SER A 64 14.08 -1.22 -0.34
CA SER A 64 13.88 -1.27 -1.80
C SER A 64 13.16 -0.03 -2.30
N ALA A 65 12.04 0.32 -1.67
CA ALA A 65 11.26 1.50 -2.03
C ALA A 65 12.12 2.77 -1.98
N LYS A 66 12.90 2.96 -0.90
CA LYS A 66 13.83 4.10 -0.76
C LYS A 66 14.91 4.14 -1.85
N MET A 67 15.35 2.99 -2.34
CA MET A 67 16.33 2.92 -3.43
C MET A 67 15.70 3.28 -4.76
N ASP A 68 14.48 2.80 -5.01
CA ASP A 68 13.70 3.15 -6.19
C ASP A 68 13.39 4.66 -6.21
N GLU A 69 12.98 5.25 -5.10
CA GLU A 69 12.81 6.71 -4.94
C GLU A 69 14.09 7.47 -5.32
N LYS A 70 15.25 7.07 -4.78
CA LYS A 70 16.55 7.73 -5.05
C LYS A 70 16.96 7.66 -6.52
N GLN A 71 16.51 6.64 -7.24
CA GLN A 71 16.80 6.45 -8.65
C GLN A 71 15.74 7.09 -9.56
N GLY A 72 14.70 7.69 -8.99
CA GLY A 72 13.57 8.26 -9.74
C GLY A 72 12.56 7.22 -10.25
N ASN A 73 12.62 5.98 -9.75
CA ASN A 73 11.69 4.91 -10.09
C ASN A 73 10.44 4.98 -9.20
N TYR A 74 9.75 6.12 -9.23
CA TYR A 74 8.64 6.43 -8.32
C TYR A 74 7.45 5.46 -8.45
N GLU A 75 7.23 4.89 -9.63
CA GLU A 75 6.17 3.88 -9.86
C GLU A 75 6.41 2.61 -9.03
N ARG A 76 7.64 2.07 -9.08
CA ARG A 76 7.99 0.88 -8.29
C ARG A 76 7.98 1.15 -6.79
N ALA A 77 8.45 2.32 -6.38
CA ALA A 77 8.42 2.74 -4.99
C ALA A 77 6.97 2.87 -4.50
N TYR A 78 6.10 3.50 -5.29
CA TYR A 78 4.66 3.60 -5.05
C TYR A 78 4.01 2.23 -4.88
N ASP A 79 4.12 1.33 -5.85
CA ASP A 79 3.51 -0.01 -5.80
C ASP A 79 3.91 -0.76 -4.53
N THR A 80 5.19 -0.63 -4.18
CA THR A 80 5.77 -1.27 -2.99
C THR A 80 5.19 -0.69 -1.70
N LEU A 81 5.11 0.64 -1.60
CA LEU A 81 4.61 1.33 -0.42
C LEU A 81 3.10 1.16 -0.27
N GLU A 82 2.34 1.21 -1.35
CA GLU A 82 0.91 0.94 -1.36
C GLU A 82 0.63 -0.47 -0.82
N ALA A 83 1.31 -1.49 -1.36
CA ALA A 83 1.14 -2.87 -0.92
C ALA A 83 1.48 -3.05 0.58
N LEU A 84 2.53 -2.39 1.08
CA LEU A 84 2.83 -2.38 2.51
C LEU A 84 1.71 -1.70 3.32
N GLY A 85 1.16 -0.60 2.82
CA GLY A 85 0.02 0.09 3.42
C GLY A 85 -1.21 -0.80 3.55
N ASP A 86 -1.60 -1.47 2.47
CA ASP A 86 -2.74 -2.40 2.43
C ASP A 86 -2.56 -3.57 3.40
N VAL A 87 -1.34 -4.14 3.45
CA VAL A 87 -1.01 -5.18 4.43
C VAL A 87 -1.24 -4.69 5.85
N ARG A 88 -0.72 -3.51 6.20
CA ARG A 88 -0.89 -2.95 7.54
C ARG A 88 -2.33 -2.62 7.87
N PHE A 89 -3.07 -2.09 6.91
CA PHE A 89 -4.49 -1.83 7.06
C PHE A 89 -5.25 -3.13 7.38
N SER A 90 -4.96 -4.21 6.64
CA SER A 90 -5.57 -5.53 6.87
C SER A 90 -5.21 -6.17 8.22
N GLU A 91 -4.09 -5.74 8.81
CA GLU A 91 -3.62 -6.16 10.12
C GLU A 91 -4.13 -5.28 11.26
N GLU A 92 -5.01 -4.32 10.95
CA GLU A 92 -5.53 -3.29 11.87
C GLU A 92 -4.41 -2.39 12.44
N ASP A 93 -3.24 -2.35 11.79
CA ASP A 93 -2.10 -1.51 12.13
C ASP A 93 -2.18 -0.18 11.35
N TYR A 94 -3.18 0.61 11.72
CA TYR A 94 -3.54 1.83 11.00
C TYR A 94 -2.45 2.91 11.03
N ASP A 95 -1.61 2.93 12.07
CA ASP A 95 -0.49 3.87 12.17
C ASP A 95 0.61 3.57 11.15
N ASN A 96 0.95 2.30 10.95
CA ASN A 96 1.90 1.93 9.90
C ASN A 96 1.27 2.02 8.50
N ALA A 97 -0.02 1.71 8.36
CA ALA A 97 -0.75 1.89 7.10
C ALA A 97 -0.72 3.36 6.65
N GLU A 98 -1.06 4.28 7.56
CA GLU A 98 -0.97 5.73 7.33
C GLU A 98 0.42 6.12 6.85
N ARG A 99 1.47 5.66 7.55
CA ARG A 99 2.85 5.99 7.21
C ARG A 99 3.21 5.55 5.78
N TYR A 100 2.81 4.36 5.36
CA TYR A 100 3.13 3.87 4.02
C TYR A 100 2.31 4.58 2.94
N PHE A 101 1.01 4.77 3.15
CA PHE A 101 0.17 5.50 2.20
C PHE A 101 0.61 6.97 2.05
N LEU A 102 1.06 7.64 3.11
CA LEU A 102 1.60 9.00 3.00
C LEU A 102 2.88 9.05 2.16
N LYS A 103 3.75 8.04 2.24
CA LYS A 103 4.93 7.96 1.37
C LYS A 103 4.55 7.64 -0.07
N ALA A 104 3.63 6.68 -0.28
CA ALA A 104 3.08 6.38 -1.59
C ALA A 104 2.47 7.64 -2.24
N LEU A 105 1.79 8.48 -1.46
CA LEU A 105 1.25 9.76 -1.88
C LEU A 105 2.32 10.74 -2.38
N GLU A 106 3.49 10.77 -1.75
CA GLU A 106 4.61 11.61 -2.19
C GLU A 106 5.12 11.17 -3.57
N ASP A 107 5.18 9.86 -3.83
CA ASP A 107 5.66 9.32 -5.10
C ASP A 107 4.67 9.49 -6.24
N VAL A 108 3.37 9.23 -6.04
CA VAL A 108 2.34 9.49 -7.07
C VAL A 108 2.27 10.97 -7.46
N LYS A 109 2.51 11.88 -6.51
CA LYS A 109 2.61 13.32 -6.81
C LYS A 109 3.78 13.66 -7.72
N LYS A 110 4.92 12.96 -7.58
CA LYS A 110 6.07 13.13 -8.48
C LYS A 110 5.78 12.56 -9.87
N MET A 111 5.02 11.46 -9.94
CA MET A 111 4.56 10.86 -11.20
C MET A 111 3.49 11.72 -11.91
N LYS A 112 2.81 12.60 -11.17
CA LYS A 112 1.63 13.34 -11.63
C LYS A 112 0.49 12.41 -12.07
N ASP A 113 0.43 11.23 -11.47
CA ASP A 113 -0.66 10.28 -11.69
C ASP A 113 -1.83 10.63 -10.77
N LYS A 114 -2.85 11.25 -11.37
CA LYS A 114 -4.05 11.68 -10.64
C LYS A 114 -5.01 10.55 -10.29
N GLU A 115 -4.96 9.45 -11.01
CA GLU A 115 -5.78 8.28 -10.68
C GLU A 115 -5.21 7.58 -9.44
N ALA A 116 -3.89 7.35 -9.43
CA ALA A 116 -3.19 6.80 -8.27
C ALA A 116 -3.26 7.76 -7.06
N GLU A 117 -3.14 9.08 -7.26
CA GLU A 117 -3.30 10.06 -6.17
C GLU A 117 -4.69 9.96 -5.51
N ALA A 118 -5.76 9.81 -6.31
CA ALA A 118 -7.12 9.65 -5.80
C ALA A 118 -7.33 8.33 -5.05
N LEU A 119 -6.69 7.25 -5.51
CA LEU A 119 -6.72 5.95 -4.83
C LEU A 119 -6.07 6.05 -3.44
N VAL A 120 -4.86 6.64 -3.35
CA VAL A 120 -4.15 6.81 -2.08
C VAL A 120 -4.92 7.72 -1.11
N TYR A 121 -5.57 8.76 -1.62
CA TYR A 121 -6.48 9.56 -0.79
C TYR A 121 -7.66 8.73 -0.25
N THR A 122 -8.21 7.81 -1.05
CA THR A 122 -9.28 6.92 -0.58
C THR A 122 -8.77 5.99 0.53
N GLN A 123 -7.59 5.38 0.35
CA GLN A 123 -6.94 4.52 1.36
C GLN A 123 -6.64 5.27 2.66
N LEU A 124 -6.15 6.52 2.58
CA LEU A 124 -5.94 7.37 3.75
C LEU A 124 -7.27 7.73 4.44
N GLY A 125 -8.32 7.99 3.67
CA GLY A 125 -9.66 8.17 4.21
C GLY A 125 -10.12 6.96 5.02
N ASP A 126 -9.91 5.76 4.48
CA ASP A 126 -10.25 4.50 5.14
C ASP A 126 -9.47 4.30 6.44
N VAL A 127 -8.16 4.58 6.43
CA VAL A 127 -7.32 4.58 7.65
C VAL A 127 -7.89 5.49 8.74
N TYR A 128 -8.33 6.69 8.37
CA TYR A 128 -8.83 7.65 9.37
C TYR A 128 -10.24 7.32 9.87
N VAL A 129 -11.09 6.67 9.07
CA VAL A 129 -12.35 6.08 9.55
C VAL A 129 -12.06 5.07 10.65
N GLU A 130 -11.14 4.14 10.42
CA GLU A 130 -10.80 3.10 11.39
C GLU A 130 -10.12 3.65 12.65
N LYS A 131 -9.37 4.77 12.52
CA LYS A 131 -8.81 5.51 13.66
C LYS A 131 -9.84 6.37 14.41
N GLY A 132 -11.07 6.50 13.90
CA GLY A 132 -12.15 7.29 14.49
C GLY A 132 -12.05 8.81 14.26
N ASP A 133 -11.17 9.27 13.36
CA ASP A 133 -10.99 10.69 13.01
C ASP A 133 -11.79 10.99 11.73
N MET A 134 -13.09 11.18 11.90
CA MET A 134 -14.03 11.35 10.79
C MET A 134 -13.79 12.65 10.01
N GLU A 135 -13.28 13.69 10.66
CA GLU A 135 -12.93 14.96 9.99
C GLU A 135 -11.80 14.75 8.98
N LYS A 136 -10.71 14.09 9.39
CA LYS A 136 -9.62 13.78 8.45
C LYS A 136 -10.04 12.79 7.37
N ALA A 137 -10.84 11.77 7.72
CA ALA A 137 -11.36 10.85 6.73
C ALA A 137 -12.11 11.59 5.62
N LYS A 138 -13.01 12.50 6.02
CA LYS A 138 -13.77 13.36 5.10
C LYS A 138 -12.86 14.21 4.22
N ASP A 139 -11.84 14.86 4.80
CA ASP A 139 -10.88 15.66 4.04
C ASP A 139 -10.16 14.86 2.94
N TYR A 140 -9.79 13.60 3.24
CA TYR A 140 -9.15 12.74 2.27
C TYR A 140 -10.12 12.25 1.19
N TYR A 141 -11.33 11.85 1.56
CA TYR A 141 -12.34 11.46 0.57
C TYR A 141 -12.76 12.62 -0.36
N ILE A 142 -12.81 13.86 0.14
CA ILE A 142 -13.07 15.04 -0.71
C ILE A 142 -11.96 15.20 -1.77
N LYS A 143 -10.69 15.00 -1.38
CA LYS A 143 -9.57 15.06 -2.33
C LYS A 143 -9.66 13.95 -3.38
N ALA A 144 -9.92 12.71 -2.96
CA ALA A 144 -10.13 11.58 -3.86
C ALA A 144 -11.27 11.83 -4.86
N TYR A 145 -12.44 12.27 -4.36
CA TYR A 145 -13.59 12.62 -5.19
C TYR A 145 -13.24 13.70 -6.22
N SER A 146 -12.57 14.76 -5.78
CA SER A 146 -12.18 15.88 -6.64
C SER A 146 -11.23 15.42 -7.76
N ASP A 147 -10.22 14.61 -7.44
CA ASP A 147 -9.25 14.12 -8.42
C ASP A 147 -9.93 13.16 -9.42
N TYR A 148 -10.72 12.17 -8.97
CA TYR A 148 -11.47 11.28 -9.87
C TYR A 148 -12.41 12.05 -10.80
N LYS A 149 -13.11 13.06 -10.28
CA LYS A 149 -14.00 13.90 -11.08
C LYS A 149 -13.24 14.71 -12.12
N ALA A 150 -12.08 15.27 -11.75
CA ALA A 150 -11.25 16.08 -12.65
C ALA A 150 -10.70 15.25 -13.83
N ILE A 151 -10.38 13.98 -13.61
CA ILE A 151 -9.90 13.07 -14.67
C ILE A 151 -11.02 12.33 -15.40
N GLY A 152 -12.29 12.60 -15.08
CA GLY A 152 -13.46 12.01 -15.76
C GLY A 152 -13.80 10.58 -15.33
N LYS A 153 -13.24 10.08 -14.23
CA LYS A 153 -13.55 8.77 -13.63
C LYS A 153 -14.85 8.86 -12.81
N GLN A 154 -15.97 9.04 -13.51
CA GLN A 154 -17.28 9.31 -12.90
C GLN A 154 -17.77 8.18 -12.00
N MET A 155 -17.46 6.92 -12.33
CA MET A 155 -17.83 5.78 -11.49
C MET A 155 -17.07 5.81 -10.17
N ASP A 156 -15.75 6.00 -10.21
CA ASP A 156 -14.90 6.04 -9.01
C ASP A 156 -15.25 7.24 -8.12
N ALA A 157 -15.46 8.42 -8.71
CA ALA A 157 -15.98 9.59 -7.99
C ALA A 157 -17.32 9.28 -7.30
N LYS A 158 -18.25 8.63 -8.01
CA LYS A 158 -19.54 8.25 -7.44
C LYS A 158 -19.38 7.26 -6.28
N LEU A 159 -18.47 6.28 -6.39
CA LEU A 159 -18.19 5.33 -5.33
C LEU A 159 -17.68 6.03 -4.06
N VAL A 160 -16.75 6.97 -4.19
CA VAL A 160 -16.24 7.75 -3.04
C VAL A 160 -17.35 8.59 -2.41
N LEU A 161 -18.18 9.24 -3.22
CA LEU A 161 -19.28 10.06 -2.70
C LEU A 161 -20.29 9.22 -1.89
N GLU A 162 -20.87 8.20 -2.51
CA GLU A 162 -21.99 7.44 -1.92
C GLU A 162 -21.54 6.53 -0.78
N PHE A 163 -20.39 5.84 -0.93
CA PHE A 163 -19.97 4.83 0.03
C PHE A 163 -19.06 5.36 1.14
N LYS A 164 -18.47 6.55 0.96
CA LYS A 164 -17.53 7.12 1.93
C LYS A 164 -18.05 8.44 2.50
N LEU A 165 -18.29 9.46 1.67
CA LEU A 165 -18.66 10.80 2.14
C LEU A 165 -20.05 10.86 2.76
N GLU A 166 -21.08 10.37 2.04
CA GLU A 166 -22.47 10.45 2.53
C GLU A 166 -22.67 9.67 3.83
N LYS A 167 -21.98 8.53 3.98
CA LYS A 167 -22.05 7.72 5.22
C LYS A 167 -21.43 8.41 6.43
N LEU A 168 -20.42 9.26 6.24
CA LEU A 168 -19.80 10.00 7.34
C LEU A 168 -20.69 11.16 7.84
N ASP A 169 -21.56 11.68 6.98
CA ASP A 169 -22.51 12.74 7.36
C ASP A 169 -23.74 12.18 8.10
N GLU A 170 -23.94 10.87 8.08
CA GLU A 170 -25.04 10.17 8.76
C GLU A 170 -24.68 9.64 10.17
N SER A 171 -23.38 9.64 10.54
CA SER A 171 -22.85 9.10 11.81
C SER A 171 -22.65 10.15 12.89
#